data_AF-A0A973WAU0-F1
#
_entry.id   AF-A0A973WAU0-F1
#
_cell.length_a   1.000
_cell.length_b   1.000
_cell.length_c   1.000
_cell.angle_alpha   90.00
_cell.angle_beta   90.00
_cell.angle_gamma   90.00
#
_symmetry.space_group_name_H-M   'P 1'
#
loop_
_entity.id
_entity.type
_entity.pdbx_description
1 polymer ?
#
loop_
_entity_poly.entity_id
_entity_poly.type
_entity_poly.pdbx_seq_one_letter_code
_entity_poly.pdbx_strand_id
1 'polypeptide(L)'
;MPCQTVPVSGQPFSNSLPVATSPSPASAAESVSDLRQKHIEGCALSMHESTAVLTYLHKARFKAQTVRDNTPAGSYVDTVLEGTIAGIDKEITQLRYLLSLDPEHLIESPVRMVQKPVRRMRAAL
;
A
#
# COMPACT_ATOMS: atom_id res chain seq x y z
N MET A 1 27.06 45.64 36.57
CA MET A 1 27.02 46.61 35.45
C MET A 1 25.76 46.33 34.64
N PRO A 2 24.82 47.29 34.60
CA PRO A 2 23.48 47.14 34.03
C PRO A 2 23.38 47.69 32.59
N CYS A 3 22.16 47.68 32.04
CA CYS A 3 21.66 48.44 30.89
C CYS A 3 21.96 47.78 29.51
N GLN A 4 21.05 47.63 28.53
CA GLN A 4 19.92 48.47 28.14
C GLN A 4 18.85 47.69 27.33
N THR A 5 17.59 47.78 27.76
CA THR A 5 16.39 48.05 26.93
C THR A 5 16.58 49.39 26.21
N VAL A 6 16.07 49.71 25.00
CA VAL A 6 14.68 49.93 24.53
C VAL A 6 14.72 50.31 22.98
N PRO A 7 13.69 50.83 22.26
CA PRO A 7 12.65 50.16 21.47
C PRO A 7 12.55 50.75 20.01
N VAL A 8 11.34 50.77 19.41
CA VAL A 8 10.89 51.58 18.23
C VAL A 8 11.18 50.94 16.87
N SER A 9 10.30 50.84 15.86
CA SER A 9 8.99 51.42 15.49
C SER A 9 8.31 50.38 14.57
N GLY A 10 7.01 50.11 14.54
CA GLY A 10 5.93 51.07 14.36
C GLY A 10 5.79 51.48 12.89
N GLN A 11 5.09 50.70 12.05
CA GLN A 11 4.19 51.18 10.98
C GLN A 11 3.37 50.00 10.39
N PRO A 12 2.14 50.26 9.92
CA PRO A 12 1.08 49.27 9.70
C PRO A 12 1.18 48.65 8.30
N PHE A 13 1.04 47.33 8.22
CA PHE A 13 0.77 46.70 6.92
C PHE A 13 -0.67 47.02 6.53
N SER A 14 -0.80 47.91 5.55
CA SER A 14 -2.03 48.22 4.85
C SER A 14 -2.71 46.95 4.36
N ASN A 15 -3.82 46.58 4.99
CA ASN A 15 -4.78 45.62 4.46
C ASN A 15 -5.40 46.19 3.19
N SER A 16 -4.83 45.83 2.04
CA SER A 16 -5.47 46.00 0.75
C SER A 16 -5.98 44.62 0.33
N LEU A 17 -7.24 44.33 0.65
CA LEU A 17 -7.98 43.19 0.09
C LEU A 17 -8.19 43.45 -1.41
N PRO A 18 -7.72 42.59 -2.32
CA PRO A 18 -8.30 42.56 -3.66
C PRO A 18 -9.69 41.91 -3.58
N VAL A 19 -10.70 42.73 -3.85
CA VAL A 19 -12.07 42.29 -4.15
C VAL A 19 -12.10 41.67 -5.55
N ALA A 20 -12.99 40.69 -5.74
CA ALA A 20 -13.31 39.97 -6.97
C ALA A 20 -12.22 38.99 -7.44
N THR A 21 -12.50 37.74 -7.78
CA THR A 21 -13.68 37.24 -8.48
C THR A 21 -13.81 35.75 -8.17
N SER A 22 -15.01 35.29 -7.85
CA SER A 22 -15.35 33.86 -7.74
C SER A 22 -15.05 33.13 -9.05
N PRO A 23 -14.18 32.10 -9.08
CA PRO A 23 -14.18 31.17 -10.19
C PRO A 23 -15.40 30.25 -10.04
N SER A 24 -16.36 30.44 -10.93
CA SER A 24 -17.48 29.52 -11.18
C SER A 24 -16.98 28.07 -11.33
N PRO A 25 -17.53 27.08 -10.62
CA PRO A 25 -17.08 25.68 -10.69
C PRO A 25 -17.66 24.90 -11.88
N ALA A 26 -17.91 25.54 -13.02
CA ALA A 26 -18.68 24.93 -14.12
C ALA A 26 -17.87 24.57 -15.37
N SER A 27 -16.54 24.70 -15.39
CA SER A 27 -15.77 24.45 -16.62
C SER A 27 -14.31 24.08 -16.38
N ALA A 28 -14.07 23.05 -15.56
CA ALA A 28 -12.73 22.46 -15.37
C ALA A 28 -12.79 20.94 -15.14
N ALA A 29 -13.79 20.26 -15.73
CA ALA A 29 -14.01 18.83 -15.55
C ALA A 29 -13.62 17.99 -16.78
N GLU A 30 -12.82 18.52 -17.70
CA GLU A 30 -12.32 17.75 -18.83
C GLU A 30 -10.80 17.92 -18.93
N SER A 31 -10.12 16.78 -19.11
CA SER A 31 -8.67 16.65 -19.35
C SER A 31 -7.74 16.37 -18.17
N VAL A 32 -8.18 15.62 -17.15
CA VAL A 32 -7.27 14.80 -16.29
C VAL A 32 -7.17 13.33 -16.75
N SER A 33 -7.90 12.96 -17.79
CA SER A 33 -7.92 11.58 -18.32
C SER A 33 -6.70 11.25 -19.19
N ASP A 34 -6.14 12.23 -19.91
CA ASP A 34 -5.08 11.98 -20.91
C ASP A 34 -3.70 11.69 -20.32
N LEU A 35 -3.38 12.15 -19.10
CA LEU A 35 -2.09 11.85 -18.47
C LEU A 35 -2.07 10.49 -17.76
N ARG A 36 -3.24 9.89 -17.47
CA ARG A 36 -3.32 8.53 -16.95
C ARG A 36 -3.17 7.45 -18.02
N GLN A 37 -3.45 7.79 -19.28
CA GLN A 37 -3.50 6.82 -20.37
C GLN A 37 -2.10 6.38 -20.86
N LYS A 38 -1.06 7.20 -20.69
CA LYS A 38 0.30 6.91 -21.23
C LYS A 38 1.17 6.01 -20.34
N HIS A 39 0.69 5.57 -19.18
CA HIS A 39 1.50 4.79 -18.23
C HIS A 39 0.94 3.38 -17.99
N ILE A 40 0.37 2.76 -19.03
CA ILE A 40 -0.12 1.36 -18.98
C ILE A 40 0.54 0.50 -20.08
N GLU A 41 1.38 1.06 -20.94
CA GLU A 41 2.07 0.30 -22.01
C GLU A 41 3.41 -0.33 -21.58
N GLY A 42 3.76 -0.29 -20.28
CA GLY A 42 5.13 -0.54 -19.82
C GLY A 42 5.39 -1.82 -19.00
N CYS A 43 4.42 -2.69 -18.73
CA CYS A 43 4.70 -3.88 -17.91
C CYS A 43 3.72 -5.04 -18.17
N ALA A 44 3.71 -5.54 -19.40
CA ALA A 44 3.17 -6.88 -19.63
C ALA A 44 4.21 -7.90 -19.12
N LEU A 45 4.20 -8.15 -17.80
CA LEU A 45 4.94 -9.29 -17.25
C LEU A 45 4.33 -10.56 -17.85
N SER A 46 5.17 -11.39 -18.47
CA SER A 46 4.77 -12.72 -18.92
C SER A 46 4.24 -13.53 -17.73
N MET A 47 3.31 -14.46 -17.96
CA MET A 47 2.75 -15.32 -16.91
C MET A 47 3.83 -16.09 -16.12
N HIS A 48 4.93 -16.44 -16.80
CA HIS A 48 6.08 -17.04 -16.13
C HIS A 48 6.79 -16.05 -15.19
N GLU A 49 6.86 -14.78 -15.56
CA GLU A 49 7.45 -13.72 -14.74
C GLU A 49 6.58 -13.40 -13.53
N SER A 50 5.26 -13.35 -13.69
CA SER A 50 4.32 -13.10 -12.59
C SER A 50 4.33 -14.22 -11.55
N THR A 51 4.40 -15.48 -11.98
CA THR A 51 4.56 -16.64 -11.09
C THR A 51 5.93 -16.67 -10.39
N ALA A 52 7.00 -16.26 -11.08
CA ALA A 52 8.32 -16.08 -10.48
C ALA A 52 8.31 -14.97 -9.41
N VAL A 53 7.65 -13.84 -9.68
CA VAL A 53 7.46 -12.74 -8.72
C VAL A 53 6.69 -13.21 -7.50
N LEU A 54 5.57 -13.93 -7.68
CA LEU A 54 4.84 -14.52 -6.55
C LEU A 54 5.72 -15.44 -5.70
N THR A 55 6.51 -16.30 -6.34
CA THR A 55 7.43 -17.20 -5.65
C THR A 55 8.49 -16.43 -4.87
N TYR A 56 9.03 -15.35 -5.46
CA TYR A 56 9.98 -14.46 -4.80
C TYR A 56 9.36 -13.78 -3.58
N LEU A 57 8.16 -13.22 -3.71
CA LEU A 57 7.46 -12.54 -2.61
C LEU A 57 7.18 -13.48 -1.44
N HIS A 58 6.76 -14.72 -1.69
CA HIS A 58 6.59 -15.73 -0.63
C HIS A 58 7.90 -16.02 0.11
N LYS A 59 9.00 -16.17 -0.62
CA LYS A 59 10.33 -16.38 -0.02
C LYS A 59 10.79 -15.17 0.78
N ALA A 60 10.58 -13.95 0.26
CA ALA A 60 10.92 -12.71 0.93
C ALA A 60 10.13 -12.56 2.23
N ARG A 61 8.81 -12.82 2.18
CA ARG A 61 7.94 -12.83 3.36
C ARG A 61 8.42 -13.81 4.43
N PHE A 62 8.69 -15.06 4.04
CA PHE A 62 9.16 -16.08 4.97
C PHE A 62 10.48 -15.69 5.63
N LYS A 63 11.41 -15.11 4.87
CA LYS A 63 12.67 -14.57 5.41
C LYS A 63 12.42 -13.42 6.39
N ALA A 64 11.57 -12.46 6.02
CA ALA A 64 11.24 -11.34 6.89
C ALA A 64 10.62 -11.80 8.21
N GLN A 65 9.72 -12.80 8.18
CA GLN A 65 9.17 -13.43 9.38
C GLN A 65 10.28 -14.07 10.22
N THR A 66 11.13 -14.89 9.59
CA THR A 66 12.24 -15.55 10.29
C THR A 66 13.16 -14.55 10.99
N VAL A 67 13.47 -13.42 10.35
CA VAL A 67 14.28 -12.36 10.98
C VAL A 67 13.52 -11.70 12.12
N ARG A 68 12.22 -11.40 11.93
CA ARG A 68 11.39 -10.76 12.96
C ARG A 68 11.28 -11.62 14.22
N ASP A 69 11.11 -12.93 14.07
CA ASP A 69 11.00 -13.88 15.19
C ASP A 69 12.26 -13.91 16.08
N ASN A 70 13.41 -13.53 15.52
CA ASN A 70 14.68 -13.43 16.24
C ASN A 70 15.06 -12.00 16.63
N THR A 71 14.21 -11.02 16.28
CA THR A 71 14.45 -9.60 16.55
C THR A 71 13.86 -9.23 17.93
N PRO A 72 14.54 -8.38 18.73
CA PRO A 72 13.96 -7.90 19.98
C PRO A 72 12.62 -7.17 19.75
N ALA A 73 11.60 -7.59 20.48
CA ALA A 73 10.26 -7.01 20.40
C ALA A 73 10.30 -5.51 20.71
N GLY A 74 9.56 -4.72 19.92
CA GLY A 74 9.51 -3.26 20.09
C GLY A 74 10.78 -2.53 19.64
N SER A 75 11.77 -3.23 19.10
CA SER A 75 12.87 -2.57 18.39
C SER A 75 12.36 -1.93 17.08
N TYR A 76 13.08 -0.92 16.59
CA TYR A 76 12.77 -0.32 15.28
C TYR A 76 12.70 -1.37 14.16
N VAL A 77 13.61 -2.34 14.18
CA VAL A 77 13.66 -3.42 13.18
C VAL A 77 12.42 -4.31 13.24
N ASP A 78 11.88 -4.61 14.42
CA ASP A 78 10.63 -5.37 14.57
C ASP A 78 9.46 -4.62 13.92
N THR A 79 9.33 -3.31 14.16
CA THR A 79 8.27 -2.48 13.54
C THR A 79 8.43 -2.39 12.02
N VAL A 80 9.66 -2.23 11.54
CA VAL A 80 9.94 -2.20 10.08
C VAL A 80 9.61 -3.54 9.44
N LEU A 81 9.99 -4.65 10.07
CA LEU A 81 9.71 -5.99 9.56
C LEU A 81 8.21 -6.28 9.56
N GLU A 82 7.48 -5.84 10.58
CA GLU A 82 6.02 -5.91 10.60
C GLU A 82 5.39 -5.17 9.42
N GLY A 83 5.78 -3.91 9.19
CA GLY A 83 5.32 -3.14 8.04
C GLY A 83 5.71 -3.77 6.70
N THR A 84 6.91 -4.33 6.62
CA THR A 84 7.43 -5.02 5.42
C THR A 84 6.62 -6.26 5.11
N ILE A 85 6.36 -7.12 6.11
CA ILE A 85 5.54 -8.32 5.95
C ILE A 85 4.13 -7.95 5.50
N ALA A 86 3.53 -6.93 6.14
CA ALA A 86 2.21 -6.45 5.76
C ALA A 86 2.16 -5.86 4.33
N GLY A 87 3.24 -5.21 3.89
CA GLY A 87 3.39 -4.73 2.51
C GLY A 87 3.45 -5.89 1.51
N ILE A 88 4.30 -6.88 1.77
CA ILE A 88 4.44 -8.07 0.92
C ILE A 88 3.11 -8.84 0.84
N ASP A 89 2.36 -8.95 1.93
CA ASP A 89 1.05 -9.60 1.95
C ASP A 89 0.03 -8.91 1.02
N LYS A 90 0.07 -7.57 0.95
CA LYS A 90 -0.77 -6.81 0.02
C LYS A 90 -0.35 -7.05 -1.43
N GLU A 91 0.95 -7.02 -1.72
CA GLU A 91 1.47 -7.27 -3.07
C GLU A 91 1.11 -8.67 -3.57
N ILE A 92 1.26 -9.70 -2.72
CA ILE A 92 0.83 -11.07 -3.05
C ILE A 92 -0.67 -11.12 -3.38
N THR A 93 -1.49 -10.43 -2.58
CA THR A 93 -2.95 -10.39 -2.79
C THR A 93 -3.30 -9.69 -4.09
N GLN A 94 -2.65 -8.56 -4.39
CA GLN A 94 -2.83 -7.82 -5.64
C GLN A 94 -2.41 -8.65 -6.85
N LEU A 95 -1.23 -9.29 -6.83
CA LEU A 95 -0.80 -10.15 -7.93
C LEU A 95 -1.76 -11.32 -8.14
N ARG A 96 -2.22 -11.98 -7.06
CA ARG A 96 -3.21 -13.06 -7.18
C ARG A 96 -4.53 -12.58 -7.79
N TYR A 97 -4.98 -11.40 -7.38
CA TYR A 97 -6.17 -10.79 -7.95
C TYR A 97 -6.01 -10.54 -9.45
N LEU A 98 -4.91 -9.90 -9.86
CA LEU A 98 -4.63 -9.62 -11.28
C LEU A 98 -4.55 -10.91 -12.10
N LEU A 99 -3.85 -11.94 -11.61
CA LEU A 99 -3.76 -13.24 -12.28
C LEU A 99 -5.10 -13.99 -12.36
N SER A 100 -6.00 -13.76 -11.39
CA SER A 100 -7.35 -14.34 -11.43
C SER A 100 -8.29 -13.65 -12.42
N LEU A 101 -7.95 -12.42 -12.84
CA LEU A 101 -8.71 -11.68 -13.85
C LEU A 101 -8.26 -12.01 -15.27
N ASP A 102 -7.10 -12.64 -15.44
CA ASP A 102 -6.65 -13.08 -16.77
C ASP A 102 -7.63 -14.15 -17.30
N PRO A 103 -8.32 -13.89 -18.43
CA PRO A 103 -9.39 -14.75 -18.93
C PRO A 103 -8.91 -16.16 -19.34
N GLU A 104 -7.62 -16.32 -19.62
CA GLU A 104 -6.96 -17.62 -19.84
C GLU A 104 -6.99 -18.51 -18.59
N HIS A 105 -7.06 -17.92 -17.38
CA HIS A 105 -6.98 -18.62 -16.10
C HIS A 105 -8.35 -18.99 -15.50
N LEU A 106 -9.45 -18.53 -16.12
CA LEU A 106 -10.83 -18.87 -15.71
C LEU A 106 -11.27 -20.28 -16.15
N ILE A 107 -10.43 -21.00 -16.90
CA ILE A 107 -10.74 -22.35 -17.39
C ILE A 107 -10.38 -23.43 -16.35
N GLU A 108 -9.51 -23.12 -15.37
CA GLU A 108 -9.09 -24.07 -14.32
C GLU A 108 -9.54 -23.66 -12.91
N SER A 109 -10.84 -23.56 -12.68
CA SER A 109 -11.36 -23.74 -11.32
C SER A 109 -12.69 -24.45 -11.37
N PRO A 110 -12.75 -25.70 -10.86
CA PRO A 110 -13.24 -25.82 -9.50
C PRO A 110 -12.73 -27.06 -8.74
N VAL A 111 -12.11 -26.94 -7.55
CA VAL A 111 -12.39 -27.92 -6.47
C VAL A 111 -12.38 -27.26 -5.09
N ARG A 112 -13.60 -27.21 -4.56
CA ARG A 112 -14.07 -27.03 -3.19
C ARG A 112 -13.10 -27.53 -2.10
N MET A 113 -13.06 -26.74 -1.02
CA MET A 113 -12.58 -27.13 0.29
C MET A 113 -13.11 -28.52 0.71
N VAL A 114 -12.22 -29.49 0.84
CA VAL A 114 -12.49 -30.70 1.62
C VAL A 114 -12.11 -30.41 3.06
N GLN A 115 -13.08 -29.94 3.85
CA GLN A 115 -12.97 -29.95 5.30
C GLN A 115 -12.87 -31.41 5.75
N LYS A 116 -11.70 -31.80 6.27
CA LYS A 116 -11.51 -33.12 6.89
C LYS A 116 -12.21 -33.08 8.26
N PRO A 117 -13.22 -33.93 8.52
CA PRO A 117 -13.91 -33.90 9.81
C PRO A 117 -12.96 -34.37 10.92
N VAL A 118 -12.75 -33.50 11.90
CA VAL A 118 -12.00 -33.79 13.12
C VAL A 118 -12.79 -34.83 13.92
N ARG A 119 -12.35 -36.09 13.87
CA ARG A 119 -12.83 -37.14 14.78
C ARG A 119 -12.38 -36.80 16.21
N ARG A 120 -13.28 -36.23 17.03
CA ARG A 120 -13.11 -36.20 18.48
C ARG A 120 -13.39 -37.61 19.02
N MET A 121 -12.36 -38.31 19.48
CA MET A 121 -12.52 -39.55 20.24
C MET A 121 -13.28 -39.25 21.53
N ARG A 122 -14.39 -39.95 21.78
CA ARG A 122 -15.03 -39.98 23.10
C ARG A 122 -14.27 -40.97 23.98
N ALA A 123 -13.92 -40.55 25.20
CA ALA A 123 -13.47 -41.44 26.25
C ALA A 123 -14.63 -42.33 26.69
N ALA A 124 -14.38 -43.64 26.81
CA ALA A 124 -15.31 -44.56 27.43
C ALA A 124 -15.15 -44.50 28.96
N LEU A 125 -16.28 -44.44 29.67
CA LEU A 125 -16.39 -44.68 31.11
C LEU A 125 -16.42 -46.19 31.37
#